data_AF-A0A7C5T8I9-F1
#
_entry.id   AF-A0A7C5T8I9-F1
#
_cell.length_a   1.000
_cell.length_b   1.000
_cell.length_c   1.000
_cell.angle_alpha   90.00
_cell.angle_beta   90.00
_cell.angle_gamma   90.00
#
_symmetry.space_group_name_H-M   'P 1'
#
loop_
_entity.id
_entity.type
_entity.pdbx_description
1 polymer ?
#
loop_
_entity_poly.entity_id
_entity_poly.type
_entity_poly.pdbx_seq_one_letter_code
_entity_poly.pdbx_strand_id
1 'polypeptide(L)'
;VVKEQIEGIISSGILKLQIDESQIDKEYLALCINSIIGKIQIEREGGGSVIVHWRPDQIKKLKIPILPLSTQQKIASLVQESYEARKKAKELLEIAKGAVEIAIEKNEKEALDYIFLKIKANKKCDINL
;
A
#
# COMPACT_ATOMS: atom_id res chain seq x y z
N VAL A 1 3.97 -0.79 3.82
CA VAL A 1 4.29 -0.55 5.24
C VAL A 1 3.02 -0.74 6.04
N VAL A 2 3.08 -1.48 7.14
CA VAL A 2 1.90 -1.67 8.00
C VAL A 2 1.58 -0.32 8.65
N LYS A 3 0.34 0.16 8.46
CA LYS A 3 -0.10 1.51 8.89
C LYS A 3 -0.66 1.54 10.32
N GLU A 4 -1.17 0.42 10.78
CA GLU A 4 -1.84 0.27 12.07
C GLU A 4 -1.14 -0.80 12.90
N GLN A 5 -1.17 -0.69 14.23
CA GLN A 5 -0.59 -1.72 15.07
C GLN A 5 -1.45 -2.99 15.01
N ILE A 6 -0.82 -4.11 14.64
CA ILE A 6 -1.49 -5.41 14.52
C ILE A 6 -0.97 -6.30 15.66
N GLU A 7 -1.89 -6.83 16.46
CA GLU A 7 -1.59 -7.90 17.41
C GLU A 7 -1.77 -9.26 16.72
N GLY A 8 -0.72 -10.08 16.70
CA GLY A 8 -0.77 -11.38 16.04
C GLY A 8 0.57 -12.11 15.95
N ILE A 9 0.51 -13.38 15.53
CA ILE A 9 1.68 -14.24 15.32
C ILE A 9 2.05 -14.21 13.83
N ILE A 10 3.33 -13.99 13.53
CA ILE A 10 3.86 -13.94 12.17
C ILE A 10 4.08 -15.38 11.67
N SER A 11 3.48 -15.71 10.53
CA SER A 11 3.70 -17.01 9.85
C SER A 11 5.12 -17.12 9.29
N SER A 12 5.62 -18.34 9.10
CA SER A 12 6.99 -18.64 8.65
C SER A 12 7.37 -18.00 7.30
N GLY A 13 6.39 -17.64 6.47
CA GLY A 13 6.60 -16.99 5.17
C GLY A 13 6.69 -15.46 5.22
N ILE A 14 6.55 -14.84 6.40
CA ILE A 14 6.56 -13.38 6.55
C ILE A 14 7.77 -12.97 7.41
N LEU A 15 8.51 -11.98 6.94
CA LEU A 15 9.62 -11.40 7.68
C LEU A 15 9.25 -10.00 8.21
N LYS A 16 9.44 -9.78 9.51
CA LYS A 16 9.38 -8.45 10.11
C LYS A 16 10.75 -7.78 10.02
N LEU A 17 10.81 -6.66 9.30
CA LEU A 17 11.99 -5.80 9.27
C LEU A 17 11.89 -4.76 10.38
N GLN A 18 12.92 -4.67 11.21
CA GLN A 18 13.13 -3.56 12.13
C GLN A 18 14.10 -2.58 11.47
N ILE A 19 13.68 -1.33 11.35
CA ILE A 19 14.39 -0.31 10.58
C ILE A 19 14.79 0.80 11.56
N ASP A 20 16.02 1.28 11.43
CA ASP A 20 16.46 2.50 12.10
C ASP A 20 15.98 3.72 11.30
N GLU A 21 14.89 4.34 11.76
CA GLU A 21 14.29 5.52 11.11
C GLU A 21 15.22 6.76 11.15
N SER A 22 16.32 6.73 11.91
CA SER A 22 17.34 7.79 11.85
C SER A 22 18.21 7.73 10.58
N GLN A 23 18.30 6.56 9.95
CA GLN A 23 19.12 6.34 8.76
C GLN A 23 18.28 6.26 7.49
N ILE A 24 17.10 5.64 7.58
CA ILE A 24 16.25 5.41 6.42
C ILE A 24 14.76 5.44 6.75
N ASP A 25 13.99 6.19 5.95
CA ASP A 25 12.54 6.22 6.06
C ASP A 25 11.92 4.89 5.58
N LYS A 26 10.94 4.38 6.32
CA LYS A 26 10.30 3.08 6.05
C LYS A 26 9.48 3.04 4.76
N GLU A 27 8.82 4.13 4.37
CA GLU A 27 8.07 4.22 3.12
C GLU A 27 9.03 4.32 1.94
N TYR A 28 10.10 5.10 2.10
CA TYR A 28 11.17 5.17 1.12
C TYR A 28 11.84 3.80 0.90
N LEU A 29 12.17 3.09 1.98
CA LEU A 29 12.73 1.74 1.89
C LEU A 29 11.75 0.77 1.21
N ALA A 30 10.47 0.81 1.59
CA ALA A 30 9.44 -0.02 0.97
C ALA A 30 9.32 0.28 -0.54
N LEU A 31 9.39 1.56 -0.95
CA LEU A 31 9.41 1.95 -2.35
C LEU A 31 10.64 1.36 -3.06
N CYS A 32 11.83 1.48 -2.47
CA CYS A 32 13.06 0.97 -3.08
C CYS A 32 13.01 -0.55 -3.29
N ILE A 33 12.54 -1.30 -2.28
CA ILE A 33 12.36 -2.75 -2.37
C ILE A 33 11.34 -3.12 -3.46
N ASN A 34 10.22 -2.40 -3.54
CA ASN A 34 9.15 -2.68 -4.51
C ASN A 34 9.39 -2.07 -5.90
N SER A 35 10.45 -1.28 -6.07
CA SER A 35 10.84 -0.72 -7.36
C SER A 35 11.26 -1.82 -8.34
N ILE A 36 11.33 -1.46 -9.62
CA ILE A 36 11.82 -2.36 -10.67
C ILE A 36 13.21 -2.91 -10.31
N ILE A 37 14.11 -2.04 -9.83
CA ILE A 37 15.48 -2.42 -9.49
C ILE A 37 15.51 -3.32 -8.25
N GLY A 38 14.68 -3.03 -7.24
CA GLY A 38 14.55 -3.87 -6.05
C GLY A 38 14.06 -5.28 -6.40
N LYS A 39 13.01 -5.38 -7.21
CA LYS A 39 12.45 -6.66 -7.67
C LYS A 39 13.46 -7.47 -8.49
N ILE A 40 14.19 -6.83 -9.42
CA ILE A 40 15.23 -7.52 -10.20
C ILE A 40 16.34 -8.06 -9.29
N GLN A 41 16.74 -7.33 -8.24
CA GLN A 41 17.71 -7.84 -7.27
C GLN A 41 17.16 -9.06 -6.52
N ILE A 42 15.89 -9.01 -6.09
CA ILE A 42 15.23 -10.12 -5.38
C ILE A 42 15.14 -11.36 -6.27
N GLU A 43 14.73 -11.20 -7.53
CA GLU A 43 14.60 -12.29 -8.50
C GLU A 43 15.96 -12.93 -8.84
N ARG A 44 17.03 -12.12 -8.95
CA ARG A 44 18.39 -12.62 -9.20
C ARG A 44 18.95 -13.43 -8.03
N GLU A 45 18.75 -12.94 -6.81
CA GLU A 45 19.23 -13.61 -5.61
C GLU A 45 18.34 -14.81 -5.22
N GLY A 46 17.06 -14.76 -5.58
CA GLY A 46 16.08 -15.81 -5.41
C GLY A 46 16.29 -16.99 -6.37
N GLY A 47 17.16 -17.93 -6.00
CA GLY A 47 17.45 -19.10 -6.84
C GLY A 47 16.24 -20.03 -7.07
N GLY A 48 16.05 -20.41 -8.34
CA GLY A 48 15.55 -21.71 -8.83
C GLY A 48 14.38 -22.38 -8.11
N SER A 49 13.16 -21.86 -8.26
CA SER A 49 11.92 -22.65 -8.19
C SER A 49 10.70 -21.81 -8.64
N VAL A 50 9.53 -22.44 -8.77
CA VAL A 50 8.25 -21.76 -9.09
C VAL A 50 7.86 -20.75 -8.00
N ILE A 51 8.35 -20.93 -6.76
CA ILE A 51 8.16 -20.03 -5.63
C ILE A 51 9.52 -19.52 -5.16
N VAL A 52 9.77 -18.23 -5.34
CA VAL A 52 11.00 -17.57 -4.87
C VAL A 52 10.87 -17.27 -3.38
N HIS A 53 11.59 -18.02 -2.55
CA HIS A 53 11.71 -17.74 -1.12
C HIS A 53 12.90 -16.81 -0.86
N TRP A 54 12.62 -15.62 -0.32
CA TRP A 54 13.65 -14.65 0.03
C TRP A 54 14.15 -14.90 1.46
N ARG A 55 15.41 -15.30 1.60
CA ARG A 55 16.00 -15.59 2.90
C ARG A 55 16.46 -14.29 3.59
N PRO A 56 16.45 -14.22 4.94
CA PRO A 56 16.95 -13.05 5.67
C PRO A 56 18.36 -12.61 5.26
N ASP A 57 19.25 -13.56 4.97
CA ASP A 57 20.64 -13.26 4.55
C ASP A 57 20.72 -12.61 3.17
N GLN A 58 19.73 -12.85 2.30
CA GLN A 58 19.64 -12.23 0.98
C GLN A 58 19.09 -10.81 1.09
N ILE A 59 18.15 -10.58 2.01
CA ILE A 59 17.60 -9.24 2.28
C ILE A 59 18.70 -8.29 2.76
N LYS A 60 19.59 -8.77 3.63
CA LYS A 60 20.74 -7.99 4.11
C LYS A 60 21.72 -7.58 3.00
N LYS A 61 21.73 -8.29 1.86
CA LYS A 61 22.61 -8.00 0.71
C LYS A 61 21.96 -7.06 -0.31
N LEU A 62 20.69 -6.71 -0.12
CA LEU A 62 19.97 -5.84 -1.03
C LEU A 62 20.64 -4.46 -1.09
N LYS A 63 20.98 -4.02 -2.29
CA LYS A 63 21.57 -2.69 -2.49
C LYS A 63 20.46 -1.66 -2.52
N ILE A 64 20.39 -0.84 -1.47
CA ILE A 64 19.46 0.27 -1.34
C ILE A 64 20.24 1.59 -1.41
N PRO A 65 19.84 2.54 -2.29
CA PRO A 65 20.45 3.86 -2.31
C PRO A 65 20.04 4.66 -1.07
N ILE A 66 21.02 5.07 -0.26
CA ILE A 66 20.80 5.93 0.90
C ILE A 66 20.93 7.39 0.46
N LEU A 67 19.79 8.07 0.33
CA LEU A 67 19.71 9.49 -0.01
C LEU A 67 19.72 10.35 1.26
N PRO A 68 19.94 11.68 1.18
CA PRO A 68 19.72 12.56 2.32
C PRO A 68 18.30 12.44 2.87
N LEU A 69 18.15 12.44 4.21
CA LEU A 69 16.85 12.23 4.89
C LEU A 69 15.74 13.15 4.37
N SER A 70 16.04 14.42 4.10
CA SER A 70 15.06 15.37 3.55
C SER A 70 14.49 14.93 2.19
N THR A 71 15.33 14.29 1.35
CA THR A 71 14.89 13.74 0.07
C THR A 71 14.07 12.48 0.27
N GLN A 72 14.49 11.59 1.19
CA GLN A 72 13.72 10.40 1.53
C GLN A 72 12.32 10.76 2.03
N GLN A 73 12.20 11.73 2.94
CA GLN A 73 10.93 12.21 3.48
C GLN A 73 10.02 12.82 2.40
N LYS A 74 10.59 13.59 1.48
CA LYS A 74 9.82 14.13 0.35
C LYS A 74 9.24 13.02 -0.53
N ILE A 75 10.04 12.00 -0.83
CA ILE A 75 9.58 10.83 -1.58
C ILE A 75 8.51 10.07 -0.79
N ALA A 76 8.71 9.88 0.51
CA ALA A 76 7.75 9.21 1.39
C ALA A 76 6.39 9.92 1.39
N SER A 77 6.35 11.27 1.48
CA SER A 77 5.10 12.05 1.37
C SER A 77 4.37 11.78 0.07
N LEU A 78 5.06 11.89 -1.07
CA LEU A 78 4.47 11.66 -2.39
C LEU A 78 3.93 10.23 -2.54
N VAL A 79 4.64 9.24 -1.97
CA VAL A 79 4.19 7.85 -1.96
C VAL A 79 2.92 7.69 -1.13
N GLN A 80 2.86 8.29 0.05
CA GLN A 80 1.67 8.26 0.91
C GLN A 80 0.46 8.92 0.25
N GLU A 81 0.62 10.15 -0.27
CA GLU A 81 -0.40 10.86 -1.04
C GLU A 81 -0.92 10.03 -2.22
N SER A 82 0.00 9.36 -2.93
CA SER A 82 -0.35 8.48 -4.03
C SER A 82 -1.16 7.26 -3.59
N TYR A 83 -0.86 6.68 -2.43
CA TYR A 83 -1.65 5.58 -1.88
C TYR A 83 -3.06 6.02 -1.45
N GLU A 84 -3.16 7.17 -0.79
CA GLU A 84 -4.45 7.75 -0.38
C GLU A 84 -5.34 8.06 -1.59
N ALA A 85 -4.78 8.71 -2.62
CA ALA A 85 -5.48 8.99 -3.86
C ALA A 85 -5.99 7.70 -4.54
N ARG A 86 -5.15 6.65 -4.61
CA ARG A 86 -5.56 5.35 -5.15
C ARG A 86 -6.65 4.68 -4.33
N LYS A 87 -6.57 4.74 -2.99
CA LYS A 87 -7.58 4.19 -2.08
C LYS A 87 -8.93 4.86 -2.33
N LYS A 88 -8.95 6.20 -2.36
CA LYS A 88 -10.16 6.98 -2.62
C LYS A 88 -10.75 6.70 -4.00
N ALA A 89 -9.90 6.60 -5.03
CA ALA A 89 -10.35 6.24 -6.38
C ALA A 89 -11.01 4.85 -6.41
N LYS A 90 -10.41 3.85 -5.74
CA LYS A 90 -10.98 2.50 -5.66
C LYS A 90 -12.31 2.48 -4.92
N GLU A 91 -12.41 3.19 -3.78
CA GLU A 91 -13.67 3.28 -3.03
C GLU A 91 -14.79 3.92 -3.85
N LEU A 92 -14.49 5.02 -4.56
CA LEU A 92 -15.46 5.68 -5.45
C LEU A 92 -15.88 4.76 -6.60
N LEU A 93 -14.94 3.99 -7.15
CA LEU A 93 -15.23 3.02 -8.21
C LEU A 93 -16.17 1.91 -7.72
N GLU A 94 -15.96 1.37 -6.52
CA GLU A 94 -16.85 0.35 -5.94
C GLU A 94 -18.25 0.91 -5.66
N ILE A 95 -18.35 2.16 -5.17
CA ILE A 95 -19.64 2.84 -4.99
C ILE A 95 -20.36 3.00 -6.33
N ALA A 96 -19.65 3.47 -7.37
CA ALA A 96 -20.23 3.64 -8.70
C ALA A 96 -20.71 2.30 -9.28
N LYS A 97 -19.90 1.25 -9.13
CA LYS A 97 -20.26 -0.10 -9.57
C LYS A 97 -21.52 -0.60 -8.87
N GLY A 98 -21.58 -0.52 -7.53
CA GLY A 98 -22.76 -0.95 -6.78
C GLY A 98 -24.01 -0.15 -7.11
N ALA A 99 -23.86 1.14 -7.42
CA ALA A 99 -24.98 1.96 -7.87
C ALA A 99 -25.52 1.52 -9.24
N VAL A 100 -24.65 1.15 -10.18
CA VAL A 100 -25.05 0.60 -11.49
C VAL A 100 -25.80 -0.72 -11.31
N GLU A 101 -25.31 -1.60 -10.44
CA GLU A 101 -25.99 -2.87 -10.12
C GLU A 101 -27.40 -2.62 -9.57
N ILE A 102 -27.56 -1.70 -8.61
CA ILE A 102 -28.87 -1.32 -8.05
C ILE A 102 -29.79 -0.70 -9.10
N ALA A 103 -29.27 0.15 -9.99
CA ALA A 103 -30.06 0.79 -11.03
C ALA A 103 -30.66 -0.24 -11.99
N ILE A 104 -29.88 -1.29 -12.31
CA ILE A 104 -30.32 -2.40 -13.17
C ILE A 104 -31.35 -3.28 -12.45
N GLU A 105 -31.11 -3.64 -11.20
CA GLU A 105 -31.97 -4.57 -10.45
C GLU A 105 -33.27 -3.94 -9.98
N LYS A 106 -33.26 -2.63 -9.69
CA LYS A 106 -34.38 -1.93 -9.05
C LYS A 106 -34.83 -0.72 -9.84
N ASN A 107 -34.09 0.39 -9.73
CA ASN A 107 -34.39 1.67 -10.39
C ASN A 107 -33.29 2.71 -10.09
N GLU A 108 -33.30 3.80 -10.88
CA GLU A 108 -32.35 4.90 -10.76
C GLU A 108 -32.43 5.65 -9.42
N LYS A 109 -33.63 5.76 -8.82
CA LYS A 109 -33.82 6.50 -7.57
C LYS A 109 -33.07 5.84 -6.42
N GLU A 110 -33.21 4.53 -6.25
CA GLU A 110 -32.52 3.77 -5.21
C GLU A 110 -30.98 3.77 -5.41
N ALA A 111 -30.52 3.80 -6.67
CA ALA A 111 -29.10 3.92 -6.98
C ALA A 111 -28.53 5.28 -6.56
N LEU A 112 -29.25 6.37 -6.84
CA LEU A 112 -28.86 7.72 -6.41
C LEU A 112 -28.83 7.83 -4.88
N ASP A 113 -29.85 7.31 -4.20
CA ASP A 113 -29.90 7.29 -2.73
C ASP A 113 -28.71 6.53 -2.14
N TYR A 114 -28.33 5.39 -2.74
CA TYR A 114 -27.14 4.62 -2.35
C TYR A 114 -25.85 5.44 -2.50
N ILE A 115 -25.65 6.12 -3.63
CA ILE A 115 -24.47 6.98 -3.86
C ILE A 115 -24.41 8.08 -2.79
N PHE A 116 -25.51 8.78 -2.54
CA PHE A 116 -25.56 9.86 -1.56
C PHE A 116 -25.24 9.39 -0.14
N LEU A 117 -25.74 8.22 0.26
CA LEU A 117 -25.44 7.62 1.56
C LEU A 117 -23.95 7.29 1.69
N LYS A 118 -23.35 6.65 0.69
CA LYS A 118 -21.93 6.24 0.72
C LYS A 118 -20.97 7.43 0.66
N ILE A 119 -21.25 8.45 -0.15
CA ILE A 119 -20.41 9.65 -0.23
C ILE A 119 -20.47 10.46 1.06
N LYS A 120 -21.64 10.58 1.72
CA LYS A 120 -21.75 11.25 3.03
C LYS A 120 -20.95 10.53 4.12
N ALA A 121 -20.94 9.19 4.12
CA ALA A 121 -20.14 8.41 5.04
C ALA A 121 -18.63 8.65 4.83
N ASN A 122 -18.16 8.67 3.57
CA ASN A 122 -16.75 8.93 3.26
C ASN A 122 -16.30 10.34 3.68
N LYS A 123 -17.15 11.36 3.50
CA LYS A 123 -16.82 12.71 3.97
C LYS A 123 -16.66 12.81 5.48
N LYS A 124 -17.33 11.97 6.28
CA LYS A 124 -17.22 11.99 7.75
C LYS A 124 -15.90 11.39 8.26
N CYS A 125 -15.26 10.50 7.49
CA CYS A 125 -13.94 9.94 7.83
C CYS A 125 -12.79 10.93 7.54
N ASP A 126 -12.92 11.75 6.49
CA ASP A 126 -11.89 12.75 6.11
C ASP A 126 -11.77 13.94 7.10
N ILE A 127 -12.68 14.08 8.09
CA ILE A 127 -12.73 15.21 9.06
C ILE A 127 -12.23 14.85 10.47
N ASN A 128 -11.79 13.61 10.69
CA ASN A 128 -11.23 13.15 11.97
C ASN A 128 -9.72 12.87 11.86
N LEU A 129 -8.98 13.78 11.22
CA LEU A 129 -7.53 13.90 11.37
C LEU A 129 -7.20 15.27 11.97
#